data_AF-A0A7I7XT04-F1
#
_entry.id   AF-A0A7I7XT04-F1
#
_cell.length_a   1.000
_cell.length_b   1.000
_cell.length_c   1.000
_cell.angle_alpha   90.00
_cell.angle_beta   90.00
_cell.angle_gamma   90.00
#
_symmetry.space_group_name_H-M   'P 1'
#
loop_
_entity.id
_entity.type
_entity.pdbx_description
1 polymer ?
#
loop_
_entity_poly.entity_id
_entity_poly.type
_entity_poly.pdbx_seq_one_letter_code
_entity_poly.pdbx_strand_id
1 'polypeptide(L)' 'MTVHVTRDNGVVDDYMRFGDRYVKHADGSLAVIRASTMPTKMYSAGQWSTVAGDERRIKHGMFHR' A
#
# COMPACT_ATOMS: atom_id res chain seq x y z
N MET A 1 1.60 10.14 8.32
CA MET A 1 2.36 10.50 7.11
C MET A 1 1.41 10.44 5.92
N THR A 2 1.83 10.80 4.71
CA THR A 2 1.08 10.57 3.46
C THR A 2 1.60 9.32 2.76
N VAL A 3 0.79 8.68 1.91
CA VAL A 3 1.21 7.55 1.06
C VAL A 3 1.20 8.00 -0.40
N HIS A 4 2.30 7.80 -1.12
CA HIS A 4 2.40 8.09 -2.55
C HIS A 4 2.69 6.78 -3.29
N VAL A 5 1.88 6.45 -4.29
CA VAL A 5 2.05 5.26 -5.13
C VAL A 5 2.38 5.70 -6.54
N THR A 6 3.56 5.34 -7.03
CA THR A 6 3.91 5.48 -8.44
C THR A 6 3.41 4.25 -9.18
N ARG A 7 2.56 4.45 -10.17
CA ARG A 7 2.07 3.42 -11.07
C ARG A 7 3.16 2.98 -12.05
N ASP A 8 2.93 1.86 -12.71
CA ASP A 8 3.82 1.34 -13.76
C ASP A 8 3.96 2.31 -14.94
N ASN A 9 2.90 3.05 -15.25
CA ASN A 9 2.88 4.08 -16.28
C ASN A 9 3.48 5.44 -15.83
N GLY A 10 4.05 5.52 -14.63
CA GLY A 10 4.65 6.73 -14.07
C GLY A 10 3.66 7.72 -13.45
N VAL A 11 2.34 7.44 -13.48
CA VAL A 11 1.35 8.27 -12.79
C VAL A 11 1.48 8.09 -11.27
N VAL A 12 1.42 9.18 -10.52
CA VAL A 12 1.47 9.14 -9.05
C VAL A 12 0.05 9.28 -8.49
N ASP A 13 -0.34 8.37 -7.62
CA ASP A 13 -1.54 8.50 -6.77
C ASP A 13 -1.14 8.92 -5.36
N ASP A 14 -1.65 10.07 -4.94
CA ASP A 14 -1.38 10.64 -3.62
C ASP A 14 -2.53 10.38 -2.63
N TYR A 15 -2.19 9.78 -1.50
CA TYR A 15 -3.07 9.51 -0.36
C TYR A 15 -2.63 10.39 0.81
N MET A 16 -3.23 11.58 0.88
CA MET A 16 -2.75 12.66 1.75
C MET A 16 -3.37 12.65 3.15
N ARG A 17 -4.12 11.61 3.55
CA ARG A 17 -4.77 11.59 4.87
C ARG A 17 -3.87 10.98 5.93
N PHE A 18 -3.86 11.62 7.09
CA PHE A 18 -3.19 11.09 8.26
C PHE A 18 -3.79 9.73 8.65
N GLY A 19 -2.93 8.70 8.73
CA GLY A 19 -3.33 7.33 9.07
C GLY A 19 -3.53 6.42 7.86
N ASP A 20 -3.43 6.94 6.63
CA ASP A 20 -3.35 6.12 5.44
C ASP A 20 -2.05 5.30 5.50
N ARG A 21 -2.14 4.00 5.21
CA ARG A 21 -1.00 3.08 5.24
C ARG A 21 -1.05 2.14 4.05
N TYR A 22 0.11 1.69 3.59
CA TYR A 22 0.17 0.66 2.55
C TYR A 22 0.62 -0.69 3.08
N VAL A 23 0.26 -1.75 2.37
CA VAL A 23 0.70 -3.12 2.59
C VAL A 23 1.20 -3.66 1.26
N LYS A 24 2.43 -4.16 1.25
CA LYS A 24 2.96 -4.98 0.16
C LYS A 24 2.61 -6.43 0.43
N HIS A 25 1.93 -7.06 -0.51
CA HIS A 25 1.61 -8.48 -0.43
C HIS A 25 2.70 -9.31 -1.11
N ALA A 26 2.85 -10.56 -0.66
CA ALA A 26 3.84 -11.49 -1.21
C ALA A 26 3.56 -11.88 -2.67
N ASP A 27 2.31 -11.73 -3.13
CA ASP A 27 1.91 -11.93 -4.53
C ASP A 27 2.28 -10.75 -5.45
N GLY A 28 2.94 -9.70 -4.91
CA GLY A 28 3.34 -8.51 -5.64
C GLY A 28 2.25 -7.43 -5.73
N SER A 29 1.05 -7.67 -5.17
CA SER A 29 0.02 -6.64 -5.07
C SER A 29 0.32 -5.63 -3.96
N LEU A 30 -0.25 -4.43 -4.10
CA LEU A 30 -0.16 -3.36 -3.11
C LEU A 30 -1.57 -2.94 -2.69
N ALA A 31 -1.82 -2.89 -1.39
CA ALA A 31 -3.06 -2.38 -0.83
C ALA A 31 -2.79 -1.09 -0.03
N VAL A 32 -3.53 -0.03 -0.33
CA VAL A 32 -3.55 1.21 0.45
C VAL A 32 -4.80 1.25 1.30
N ILE A 33 -4.61 1.08 2.60
CA ILE A 33 -5.64 1.15 3.63
C ILE A 33 -5.81 2.61 4.00
N ARG A 34 -6.99 3.16 3.68
CA ARG A 34 -7.33 4.55 3.97
C ARG A 34 -7.91 4.68 5.37
N ALA A 35 -7.54 5.73 6.10
CA ALA A 35 -7.92 5.92 7.51
C ALA A 35 -9.41 6.20 7.77
N SER A 36 -10.23 6.32 6.73
CA SER A 36 -11.65 6.68 6.81
C SER A 36 -12.55 5.50 6.39
N THR A 37 -13.87 5.71 6.31
CA THR A 37 -14.82 4.77 5.65
C THR A 37 -14.61 4.62 4.14
N MET A 38 -13.51 5.18 3.64
CA MET A 38 -13.11 5.08 2.25
C MET A 38 -12.63 3.66 1.95
N PRO A 39 -13.03 3.07 0.80
CA PRO A 39 -12.62 1.71 0.46
C PRO A 39 -11.10 1.61 0.32
N THR A 40 -10.55 0.45 0.67
CA THR A 40 -9.12 0.14 0.42
C THR A 40 -8.85 0.21 -1.08
N LYS A 41 -7.76 0.86 -1.49
CA LYS A 41 -7.31 0.81 -2.88
C LYS A 41 -6.38 -0.38 -3.06
N MET A 42 -6.63 -1.21 -4.06
CA MET A 42 -5.72 -2.28 -4.47
C MET A 42 -5.07 -1.97 -5.82
N TYR A 43 -3.81 -2.36 -5.94
CA TYR A 43 -3.02 -2.37 -7.16
C TYR A 43 -2.53 -3.80 -7.36
N SER A 44 -2.86 -4.39 -8.51
CA SER A 44 -2.32 -5.70 -8.88
C SER A 44 -0.80 -5.64 -9.08
N ALA A 45 -0.14 -6.80 -9.06
CA ALA A 45 1.25 -6.90 -9.48
C ALA A 45 1.41 -6.31 -10.89
N GLY A 46 2.38 -5.41 -11.06
CA GLY A 46 2.62 -4.69 -12.32
C GLY A 46 1.74 -3.47 -12.57
N GLN A 47 0.82 -3.10 -11.68
CA GLN A 47 0.07 -1.81 -11.73
C GLN A 47 0.75 -0.70 -10.93
N TRP A 48 1.85 -1.02 -10.25
CA TRP A 48 2.61 -0.09 -9.44
C TRP A 48 4.10 -0.43 -9.50
N SER A 49 4.94 0.58 -9.33
CA SER A 49 6.40 0.48 -9.44
C SER A 49 7.08 0.83 -8.11
N THR A 50 6.69 1.95 -7.51
CA THR A 50 7.25 2.41 -6.23
C THR A 50 6.14 2.89 -5.31
N VAL A 51 6.37 2.78 -4.00
CA VAL A 51 5.48 3.33 -2.97
C VAL A 51 6.32 3.94 -1.86
N ALA A 52 5.92 5.12 -1.41
CA ALA A 52 6.51 5.83 -0.28
C ALA A 52 5.42 6.16 0.75
N GLY A 53 5.75 6.15 2.04
CA GLY A 53 4.83 6.51 3.12
C GLY A 53 4.83 5.51 4.27
N ASP A 54 3.72 5.49 5.02
CA ASP A 54 3.54 4.61 6.18
C ASP A 54 3.25 3.17 5.72
N GLU A 55 4.21 2.26 5.89
CA GLU A 55 3.99 0.83 5.69
C GLU A 55 3.31 0.21 6.92
N ARG A 56 2.14 -0.41 6.70
CA ARG A 56 1.54 -1.29 7.70
C ARG A 56 2.31 -2.61 7.67
N ARG A 57 3.31 -2.72 8.55
CA ARG A 57 3.99 -3.99 8.82
C ARG A 57 2.98 -5.02 9.29
N ILE A 58 2.58 -5.91 8.41
CA ILE A 58 1.93 -7.15 8.81
C ILE A 58 3.04 -7.98 9.44
N LYS A 59 3.01 -8.16 10.76
CA LYS A 59 3.84 -9.18 11.40
C LYS A 59 3.40 -10.50 10.77
N HIS A 60 4.14 -10.99 9.78
CA HIS A 60 4.07 -12.39 9.40
C HIS A 60 4.34 -13.16 10.68
N GLY A 61 3.28 -13.71 11.26
CA GLY A 61 3.37 -14.58 12.40
C GLY A 61 4.42 -15.62 12.07
N MET A 62 5.49 -15.60 12.85
CA MET A 62 6.49 -16.65 12.92
C MET A 62 5.73 -17.98 12.97
N PHE A 63 5.78 -18.74 11.89
CA PHE A 63 5.33 -20.12 11.87
C PHE A 63 6.15 -20.85 12.93
N HIS A 64 5.58 -21.04 14.12
CA HIS A 64 6.11 -22.00 15.08
C HIS A 64 5.69 -23.39 14.59
N ARG A 65 6.72 -24.18 14.34
CA ARG A 65 6.74 -25.58 13.92
C ARG A 65 6.14 -26.50 14.98
#